data_AF-A0AAD9JQN3-F1
#
_entry.id   AF-A0AAD9JQN3-F1
#
_cell.length_a   1.000
_cell.length_b   1.000
_cell.length_c   1.000
_cell.angle_alpha   90.00
_cell.angle_beta   90.00
_cell.angle_gamma   90.00
#
_symmetry.space_group_name_H-M   'P 1'
#
loop_
_entity.id
_entity.type
_entity.pdbx_description
1 polymer ?
#
loop_
_entity_poly.entity_id
_entity_poly.type
_entity_poly.pdbx_seq_one_letter_code
_entity_poly.pdbx_strand_id
1 'polypeptide(L)'
;MDAREIVEPPAKKRKQYAGHYEDDWKCVFNGVITPSKLDDHHSCGITKSFKCRRTKMTMIVKRCLAVEATNPVIARCKSGPFSVMIDESTDRNTDKRLAVLVWYFDNTSPRYARVQWGYGTGDIRLVRWRSKCPALVEKPGRVKRVVDHLAAPTTKLTLLFLGFILPVLMDFNKLYQADETKVGALLPEMDCLLRKLTVKFVPLCLIRGQQDPRTVEFTSLENQHTDDNIAIGMPARAYLAAEELDPTQTAKEVRAFYTAVIGKMLAKFPFDCEVLKDLVVMDLATQEDLKYAPLLRLAARFAPDVDQEALKDEFEDLQLMEDDSISFEVDGRPQRLDAIWGGVISQKTALGVTRFPTLGRVMTALLSLPHSNADCERAFTECRKSLCADPISAFLQCKIKFDVNCCEFDVTPAMLRGAKHATAEYEEHV
;
A
#
# COMPACT_ATOMS: atom_id res chain seq x y z
N MET A 1 4.19 73.05 43.24
CA MET A 1 4.67 71.65 43.15
C MET A 1 3.95 71.07 41.96
N ASP A 2 4.54 71.16 40.77
CA ASP A 2 3.86 70.87 39.51
C ASP A 2 4.30 69.54 38.89
N ALA A 3 3.29 68.85 38.40
CA ALA A 3 3.29 67.50 37.85
C ALA A 3 4.10 67.40 36.55
N ARG A 4 4.88 66.32 36.41
CA ARG A 4 5.54 65.94 35.15
C ARG A 4 4.65 64.95 34.39
N GLU A 5 4.27 65.34 33.18
CA GLU A 5 3.59 64.51 32.18
C GLU A 5 4.43 63.30 31.77
N ILE A 6 3.77 62.15 31.66
CA ILE A 6 4.31 60.89 31.13
C ILE A 6 3.95 60.85 29.64
N VAL A 7 4.96 60.77 28.78
CA VAL A 7 4.85 60.71 27.33
C VAL A 7 4.43 59.30 26.87
N GLU A 8 3.32 59.20 26.12
CA GLU A 8 2.91 57.96 25.45
C GLU A 8 3.82 57.59 24.26
N PRO A 9 4.09 56.30 24.01
CA PRO A 9 4.86 55.85 22.85
C PRO A 9 4.00 55.80 21.56
N PRO A 10 4.61 55.97 20.36
CA PRO A 10 3.87 56.18 19.12
C PRO A 10 3.25 54.88 18.58
N ALA A 11 2.04 55.03 18.01
CA ALA A 11 1.28 53.98 17.34
C ALA A 11 2.05 53.34 16.17
N LYS A 12 2.18 52.01 16.16
CA LYS A 12 2.76 51.24 15.06
C LYS A 12 1.81 51.23 13.86
N LYS A 13 2.27 51.79 12.72
CA LYS A 13 1.56 51.77 11.42
C LYS A 13 1.37 50.33 10.91
N ARG A 14 0.11 49.90 10.71
CA ARG A 14 -0.22 48.72 9.90
C ARG A 14 0.16 48.98 8.44
N LYS A 15 1.11 48.24 7.89
CA LYS A 15 1.38 48.22 6.43
C LYS A 15 0.35 47.33 5.74
N GLN A 16 -0.44 47.91 4.84
CA GLN A 16 -1.23 47.17 3.86
C GLN A 16 -0.28 46.47 2.88
N TYR A 17 -0.24 45.14 2.92
CA TYR A 17 0.44 44.30 1.93
C TYR A 17 -0.61 43.51 1.14
N ALA A 18 -1.22 44.16 0.16
CA ALA A 18 -2.13 43.53 -0.80
C ALA A 18 -1.46 43.58 -2.17
N GLY A 19 -0.76 42.51 -2.59
CA GLY A 19 -0.19 42.44 -3.95
C GLY A 19 0.94 41.44 -4.19
N HIS A 20 1.65 40.95 -3.17
CA HIS A 20 2.80 40.03 -3.35
C HIS A 20 2.65 38.65 -2.70
N TYR A 21 1.53 38.38 -2.06
CA TYR A 21 1.36 37.14 -1.30
C TYR A 21 1.13 35.91 -2.19
N GLU A 22 0.56 36.05 -3.37
CA GLU A 22 0.08 34.91 -4.17
C GLU A 22 1.22 33.99 -4.66
N ASP A 23 2.37 34.56 -4.99
CA ASP A 23 3.56 33.80 -5.40
C ASP A 23 4.32 33.22 -4.20
N ASP A 24 4.35 33.91 -3.05
CA ASP A 24 4.92 33.39 -1.80
C ASP A 24 4.15 32.18 -1.26
N TRP A 25 2.82 32.15 -1.45
CA TRP A 25 2.01 31.01 -1.00
C TRP A 25 2.29 29.75 -1.82
N LYS A 26 2.43 29.85 -3.15
CA LYS A 26 2.77 28.69 -4.01
C LYS A 26 3.98 27.93 -3.46
N CYS A 27 4.99 28.63 -2.92
CA CYS A 27 6.13 27.99 -2.27
C CYS A 27 5.82 27.18 -0.99
N VAL A 28 4.85 27.62 -0.18
CA VAL A 28 4.35 26.87 1.00
C VAL A 28 3.79 25.53 0.57
N PHE A 29 2.90 25.58 -0.43
CA PHE A 29 2.27 24.41 -1.05
C PHE A 29 3.37 23.48 -1.63
N ASN A 30 4.44 24.07 -2.17
CA ASN A 30 5.55 23.37 -2.81
C ASN A 30 6.60 22.76 -1.85
N GLY A 31 6.70 23.21 -0.61
CA GLY A 31 7.66 22.69 0.39
C GLY A 31 7.08 21.59 1.32
N VAL A 32 5.75 21.46 1.34
CA VAL A 32 5.01 20.43 2.09
C VAL A 32 4.94 19.12 1.29
N ILE A 33 4.89 19.22 -0.04
CA ILE A 33 4.82 18.10 -0.97
C ILE A 33 6.27 17.71 -1.36
N THR A 34 6.76 16.66 -0.71
CA THR A 34 8.11 16.03 -0.77
C THR A 34 9.32 16.76 -0.16
N PRO A 35 9.81 16.27 0.99
CA PRO A 35 11.23 16.36 1.37
C PRO A 35 12.08 15.18 0.85
N SER A 36 11.49 14.19 0.18
CA SER A 36 12.15 12.92 -0.18
C SER A 36 12.71 12.86 -1.61
N LYS A 37 12.54 13.90 -2.42
CA LYS A 37 13.14 14.02 -3.77
C LYS A 37 14.02 15.27 -3.94
N LEU A 38 14.46 15.88 -2.83
CA LEU A 38 15.33 17.05 -2.85
C LEU A 38 16.82 16.72 -3.03
N ASP A 39 17.16 15.43 -3.19
CA ASP A 39 18.52 15.02 -3.56
C ASP A 39 18.77 15.03 -5.08
N ASP A 40 17.75 15.20 -5.93
CA ASP A 40 17.91 15.29 -7.38
C ASP A 40 17.58 16.70 -7.90
N HIS A 41 18.60 17.57 -7.90
CA HIS A 41 18.89 18.69 -8.82
C HIS A 41 17.82 19.67 -9.37
N HIS A 42 16.53 19.58 -9.03
CA HIS A 42 15.48 20.51 -9.49
C HIS A 42 14.70 21.15 -8.35
N SER A 43 15.40 21.85 -7.45
CA SER A 43 14.76 22.85 -6.60
C SER A 43 14.26 24.00 -7.49
N CYS A 44 12.95 24.12 -7.70
CA CYS A 44 12.35 25.29 -8.35
C CYS A 44 12.88 26.57 -7.67
N GLY A 45 13.36 27.57 -8.42
CA GLY A 45 13.98 28.79 -7.86
C GLY A 45 13.08 29.52 -6.84
N ILE A 46 11.78 29.29 -6.93
CA ILE A 46 10.70 29.74 -6.05
C ILE A 46 10.80 29.15 -4.63
N THR A 47 11.30 27.92 -4.46
CA THR A 47 11.48 27.29 -3.14
C THR A 47 12.64 27.90 -2.34
N LYS A 48 13.65 28.47 -3.02
CA LYS A 48 14.83 29.08 -2.39
C LYS A 48 14.56 30.49 -1.83
N SER A 49 13.58 31.21 -2.38
CA SER A 49 13.17 32.54 -1.91
C SER A 49 12.19 32.49 -0.73
N PHE A 50 11.60 31.32 -0.46
CA PHE A 50 10.52 31.20 0.50
C PHE A 50 10.99 31.07 1.95
N LYS A 51 10.45 31.91 2.84
CA LYS A 51 10.75 31.90 4.28
C LYS A 51 9.47 31.79 5.11
N CYS A 52 9.21 30.61 5.68
CA CYS A 52 8.12 30.39 6.64
C CYS A 52 8.62 29.64 7.87
N ARG A 53 8.18 30.07 9.06
CA ARG A 53 8.49 29.37 10.31
C ARG A 53 7.74 28.04 10.36
N ARG A 54 8.39 27.02 10.94
CA ARG A 54 7.86 25.64 11.05
C ARG A 54 6.46 25.58 11.69
N THR A 55 6.18 26.42 12.69
CA THR A 55 4.88 26.49 13.35
C THR A 55 3.79 27.03 12.43
N LYS A 56 4.05 28.13 11.73
CA LYS A 56 3.15 28.72 10.72
C LYS A 56 2.88 27.73 9.58
N MET A 57 3.91 27.03 9.10
CA MET A 57 3.78 25.93 8.13
C MET A 57 2.86 24.82 8.62
N THR A 58 3.07 24.35 9.86
CA THR A 58 2.25 23.28 10.47
C THR A 58 0.78 23.66 10.52
N MET A 59 0.46 24.93 10.80
CA MET A 59 -0.93 25.41 10.83
C MET A 59 -1.58 25.41 9.45
N ILE A 60 -0.86 25.83 8.41
CA ILE A 60 -1.36 25.80 7.03
C ILE A 60 -1.64 24.36 6.61
N VAL A 61 -0.73 23.44 6.92
CA VAL A 61 -0.89 22.01 6.62
C VAL A 61 -2.12 21.44 7.34
N LYS A 62 -2.23 21.65 8.65
CA LYS A 62 -3.33 21.10 9.46
C LYS A 62 -4.70 21.71 9.13
N ARG A 63 -4.77 23.03 8.96
CA ARG A 63 -6.05 23.75 8.89
C ARG A 63 -6.53 24.06 7.48
N CYS A 64 -5.66 23.94 6.47
CA CYS A 64 -6.03 24.16 5.08
C CYS A 64 -5.80 22.91 4.26
N LEU A 65 -4.54 22.48 4.10
CA LEU A 65 -4.19 21.44 3.13
C LEU A 65 -4.80 20.08 3.45
N ALA A 66 -4.70 19.67 4.70
CA ALA A 66 -5.28 18.42 5.18
C ALA A 66 -6.81 18.40 5.02
N VAL A 67 -7.45 19.54 5.24
CA VAL A 67 -8.91 19.70 5.09
C VAL A 67 -9.32 19.56 3.63
N GLU A 68 -8.63 20.27 2.74
CA GLU A 68 -8.85 20.21 1.28
C GLU A 68 -8.55 18.83 0.71
N ALA A 69 -7.54 18.14 1.27
CA ALA A 69 -7.25 16.75 0.90
C ALA A 69 -8.34 15.77 1.35
N THR A 70 -8.93 15.99 2.54
CA THR A 70 -9.82 15.03 3.20
C THR A 70 -11.29 15.20 2.81
N ASN A 71 -11.77 16.42 2.58
CA ASN A 71 -13.18 16.68 2.29
C ASN A 71 -13.73 15.93 1.06
N PRO A 72 -13.03 15.90 -0.09
CA PRO A 72 -13.49 15.13 -1.25
C PRO A 72 -13.58 13.63 -0.94
N VAL A 73 -12.67 13.11 -0.12
CA VAL A 73 -12.68 11.70 0.29
C VAL A 73 -13.87 11.40 1.18
N ILE A 74 -14.15 12.25 2.17
CA ILE A 74 -15.35 12.12 3.02
C ILE A 74 -16.61 12.14 2.16
N ALA A 75 -16.71 13.07 1.21
CA ALA A 75 -17.85 13.14 0.29
C ALA A 75 -17.99 11.84 -0.52
N ARG A 76 -16.88 11.30 -1.04
CA ARG A 76 -16.86 10.04 -1.80
C ARG A 76 -17.24 8.83 -0.95
N CYS A 77 -16.82 8.78 0.31
CA CYS A 77 -17.18 7.70 1.25
C CYS A 77 -18.66 7.76 1.64
N LYS A 78 -19.27 8.96 1.64
CA LYS A 78 -20.72 9.11 1.87
C LYS A 78 -21.56 8.68 0.68
N SER A 79 -21.02 8.73 -0.54
CA SER A 79 -21.78 8.51 -1.77
C SER A 79 -21.57 7.14 -2.42
N GLY A 80 -20.61 6.34 -1.96
CA GLY A 80 -20.41 5.00 -2.52
C GLY A 80 -19.48 4.14 -1.69
N PRO A 81 -19.15 2.93 -2.19
CA PRO A 81 -18.44 1.94 -1.41
C PRO A 81 -16.99 2.36 -1.13
N PHE A 82 -16.50 1.91 0.02
CA PHE A 82 -15.13 2.06 0.47
C PHE A 82 -14.79 0.93 1.47
N SER A 83 -13.51 0.67 1.66
CA SER A 83 -13.00 -0.19 2.72
C SER A 83 -12.20 0.62 3.72
N VAL A 84 -12.17 0.15 4.97
CA VAL A 84 -11.29 0.69 6.00
C VAL A 84 -10.21 -0.34 6.29
N MET A 85 -8.95 0.07 6.17
CA MET A 85 -7.80 -0.72 6.57
C MET A 85 -7.29 -0.20 7.90
N ILE A 86 -7.04 -1.12 8.82
CA ILE A 86 -6.51 -0.79 10.14
C ILE A 86 -5.30 -1.67 10.40
N ASP A 87 -4.18 -1.05 10.77
CA ASP A 87 -2.97 -1.79 11.13
C ASP A 87 -2.25 -1.12 12.30
N GLU A 88 -1.45 -1.89 13.04
CA GLU A 88 -0.68 -1.44 14.18
C GLU A 88 0.82 -1.55 13.89
N SER A 89 1.58 -0.51 14.20
CA SER A 89 3.03 -0.51 14.02
C SER A 89 3.69 -1.61 14.87
N THR A 90 4.61 -2.35 14.27
CA THR A 90 5.33 -3.45 14.93
C THR A 90 6.53 -3.01 15.78
N ASP A 91 6.79 -1.70 15.90
CA ASP A 91 7.96 -1.18 16.61
C ASP A 91 7.85 -1.44 18.13
N ARG A 92 8.95 -1.91 18.73
CA ARG A 92 9.02 -2.30 20.16
C ARG A 92 9.23 -1.10 21.09
N ASN A 93 9.34 0.11 20.56
CA ASN A 93 9.41 1.34 21.35
C ASN A 93 8.05 1.68 21.98
N THR A 94 8.06 2.57 22.96
CA THR A 94 6.97 2.80 23.92
C THR A 94 5.64 3.29 23.33
N ASP A 95 5.63 3.78 22.09
CA ASP A 95 4.44 4.36 21.46
C ASP A 95 4.05 3.55 20.21
N LYS A 96 3.10 2.63 20.38
CA LYS A 96 2.47 1.95 19.25
C LYS A 96 1.61 2.93 18.46
N ARG A 97 1.63 2.82 17.14
CA ARG A 97 0.87 3.68 16.22
C ARG A 97 -0.18 2.86 15.49
N LEU A 98 -1.39 3.40 15.42
CA LEU A 98 -2.48 2.82 14.63
C LEU A 98 -2.58 3.60 13.31
N ALA A 99 -2.53 2.89 12.18
CA ALA A 99 -2.89 3.44 10.89
C ALA A 99 -4.34 3.05 10.60
N VAL A 100 -5.18 4.05 10.31
CA VAL A 100 -6.54 3.85 9.79
C VAL A 100 -6.58 4.47 8.41
N LEU A 101 -6.61 3.66 7.35
CA LEU A 101 -6.67 4.11 5.97
C LEU A 101 -8.05 3.82 5.39
N VAL A 102 -8.49 4.68 4.48
CA VAL A 102 -9.68 4.44 3.67
C VAL A 102 -9.26 4.12 2.24
N TRP A 103 -9.88 3.10 1.66
CA TRP A 103 -9.66 2.65 0.30
C TRP A 103 -10.96 2.74 -0.49
N TYR A 104 -10.95 3.38 -1.66
CA TYR A 104 -12.13 3.49 -2.52
C TYR A 104 -11.70 3.58 -3.99
N PHE A 105 -12.64 3.27 -4.88
CA PHE A 105 -12.45 3.39 -6.33
C PHE A 105 -13.14 4.63 -6.92
N ASP A 106 -12.50 5.30 -7.87
CA ASP A 106 -13.00 6.50 -8.57
C ASP A 106 -12.62 6.47 -10.05
N ASN A 107 -13.63 6.56 -10.92
CA ASN A 107 -13.44 6.53 -12.37
C ASN A 107 -12.79 7.81 -12.92
N THR A 108 -12.88 8.93 -12.20
CA THR A 108 -12.36 10.23 -12.67
C THR A 108 -10.88 10.41 -12.37
N SER A 109 -10.37 9.68 -11.39
CA SER A 109 -8.95 9.61 -11.08
C SER A 109 -8.65 8.18 -10.63
N PRO A 110 -7.91 7.38 -11.42
CA PRO A 110 -7.49 6.03 -11.03
C PRO A 110 -6.44 6.03 -9.88
N ARG A 111 -6.44 7.10 -9.07
CA ARG A 111 -5.62 7.29 -7.88
C ARG A 111 -6.51 7.30 -6.64
N TYR A 112 -6.35 6.21 -5.90
CA TYR A 112 -6.76 5.98 -4.53
C TYR A 112 -6.55 7.22 -3.67
N ALA A 113 -7.57 7.70 -2.95
CA ALA A 113 -7.30 8.63 -1.86
C ALA A 113 -7.39 7.91 -0.52
N ARG A 114 -6.21 7.78 0.09
CA ARG A 114 -6.01 7.31 1.46
C ARG A 114 -6.32 8.48 2.40
N VAL A 115 -7.24 8.29 3.35
CA VAL A 115 -7.38 9.22 4.49
C VAL A 115 -6.90 8.52 5.74
N GLN A 116 -5.91 9.10 6.40
CA GLN A 116 -5.48 8.68 7.72
C GLN A 116 -6.38 9.30 8.79
N TRP A 117 -7.10 8.48 9.54
CA TRP A 117 -7.75 8.91 10.80
C TRP A 117 -6.83 8.66 12.01
N GLY A 118 -6.92 9.57 12.98
CA GLY A 118 -5.94 9.79 14.03
C GLY A 118 -5.90 8.82 15.20
N TYR A 119 -5.04 9.19 16.15
CA TYR A 119 -4.78 8.53 17.42
C TYR A 119 -6.05 8.39 18.27
N GLY A 120 -6.34 7.18 18.70
CA GLY A 120 -7.12 6.96 19.93
C GLY A 120 -6.18 6.90 21.12
N THR A 121 -6.04 7.99 21.87
CA THR A 121 -5.76 7.85 23.32
C THR A 121 -7.06 7.45 23.99
N GLY A 122 -7.50 6.21 23.77
CA GLY A 122 -8.35 5.58 24.76
C GLY A 122 -7.51 5.42 26.02
N ASP A 123 -8.05 5.81 27.17
CA ASP A 123 -7.51 5.50 28.50
C ASP A 123 -7.45 3.97 28.69
N ILE A 124 -6.56 3.31 27.97
CA ILE A 124 -5.95 2.08 28.46
C ILE A 124 -4.90 2.58 29.43
N ARG A 125 -5.18 2.47 30.73
CA ARG A 125 -4.17 2.59 31.78
C ARG A 125 -3.10 1.50 31.57
N LEU A 126 -2.24 1.68 30.58
CA LEU A 126 -1.01 0.94 30.41
C LEU A 126 -0.02 1.55 31.38
N VAL A 127 0.20 0.82 32.47
CA VAL A 127 1.27 1.06 33.45
C VAL A 127 2.54 1.41 32.67
N ARG A 128 3.01 2.65 32.86
CA ARG A 128 4.19 3.22 32.23
C ARG A 128 5.42 2.41 32.62
N TRP A 129 5.73 1.36 31.87
CA TRP A 129 7.00 0.65 32.01
C TRP A 129 8.05 1.47 31.26
N ARG A 130 8.74 2.36 31.98
CA ARG A 130 10.00 2.93 31.50
C ARG A 130 11.03 1.81 31.48
N SER A 131 11.11 1.04 30.39
CA SER A 131 12.32 0.29 30.11
C SER A 131 13.42 1.31 29.82
N LYS A 132 14.37 1.46 30.74
CA LYS A 132 15.65 2.08 30.42
C LYS A 132 16.20 1.35 29.20
N CYS A 133 16.28 2.00 28.04
CA CYS A 133 17.11 1.51 26.96
C CYS A 133 18.53 1.40 27.53
N PRO A 134 19.09 0.19 27.66
CA PRO A 134 20.50 0.08 28.00
C PRO A 134 21.27 0.79 26.89
N ALA A 135 22.26 1.60 27.25
CA ALA A 135 23.23 2.07 26.27
C ALA A 135 23.68 0.86 25.43
N LEU A 136 23.71 1.02 24.11
CA LEU A 136 24.26 0.04 23.17
C LEU A 136 25.77 -0.10 23.44
N VAL A 137 26.10 -0.75 24.55
CA VAL A 137 27.46 -1.17 24.88
C VAL A 137 27.64 -2.50 24.16
N GLU A 138 28.51 -2.50 23.15
CA GLU A 138 28.88 -3.71 22.45
C GLU A 138 29.39 -4.74 23.47
N LYS A 139 28.69 -5.88 23.60
CA LYS A 139 29.16 -6.96 24.46
C LYS A 139 30.45 -7.53 23.84
N PRO A 140 31.58 -7.57 24.58
CA PRO A 140 32.83 -8.06 24.03
C PRO A 140 32.66 -9.47 23.44
N GLY A 141 33.18 -9.67 22.23
CA GLY A 141 33.13 -10.94 21.49
C GLY A 141 31.87 -11.18 20.66
N ARG A 142 30.86 -10.28 20.66
CA ARG A 142 29.70 -10.41 19.76
C ARG A 142 30.09 -10.28 18.30
N VAL A 143 30.91 -9.28 17.96
CA VAL A 143 31.40 -9.07 16.59
C VAL A 143 32.22 -10.25 16.12
N LYS A 144 33.14 -10.76 16.96
CA LYS A 144 33.94 -11.96 16.64
C LYS A 144 33.06 -13.17 16.31
N ARG A 145 32.05 -13.47 17.14
CA ARG A 145 31.11 -14.58 16.86
C ARG A 145 30.35 -14.41 15.53
N VAL A 146 29.96 -13.19 15.18
CA VAL A 146 29.29 -12.92 13.90
C VAL A 146 30.24 -13.14 12.74
N VAL A 147 31.49 -12.66 12.85
CA VAL A 147 32.53 -12.88 11.84
C VAL A 147 32.81 -14.38 11.66
N ASP A 148 32.99 -15.11 12.75
CA ASP A 148 33.23 -16.56 12.72
C ASP A 148 32.05 -17.30 12.05
N HIS A 149 30.81 -16.89 12.34
CA HIS A 149 29.62 -17.49 11.74
C HIS A 149 29.49 -17.16 10.24
N LEU A 150 29.78 -15.93 9.83
CA LEU A 150 29.76 -15.53 8.41
C LEU A 150 30.89 -16.18 7.60
N ALA A 151 32.02 -16.49 8.25
CA ALA A 151 33.14 -17.20 7.64
C ALA A 151 32.91 -18.72 7.51
N ALA A 152 31.91 -19.28 8.19
CA ALA A 152 31.63 -20.71 8.13
C ALA A 152 31.16 -21.13 6.71
N PRO A 153 31.72 -22.21 6.13
CA PRO A 153 31.30 -22.71 4.81
C PRO A 153 29.79 -23.02 4.73
N THR A 154 29.22 -23.56 5.79
CA THR A 154 27.77 -23.85 5.89
C THR A 154 26.90 -22.59 5.81
N THR A 155 27.36 -21.47 6.36
CA THR A 155 26.66 -20.18 6.24
C THR A 155 26.68 -19.69 4.81
N LYS A 156 27.82 -19.77 4.12
CA LYS A 156 27.92 -19.38 2.71
C LYS A 156 27.02 -20.26 1.84
N LEU A 157 27.01 -21.58 2.07
CA LEU A 157 26.09 -22.51 1.40
C LEU A 157 24.62 -22.10 1.61
N THR A 158 24.25 -21.79 2.85
CA THR A 158 22.90 -21.32 3.20
C THR A 158 22.55 -20.02 2.47
N LEU A 159 23.46 -19.05 2.42
CA LEU A 159 23.24 -17.78 1.71
C LEU A 159 23.11 -17.98 0.20
N LEU A 160 23.86 -18.90 -0.40
CA LEU A 160 23.72 -19.26 -1.82
C LEU A 160 22.36 -19.91 -2.10
N PHE A 161 21.90 -20.80 -1.21
CA PHE A 161 20.56 -21.37 -1.28
C PHE A 161 19.47 -20.29 -1.16
N LEU A 162 19.61 -19.37 -0.19
CA LEU A 162 18.68 -18.25 -0.02
C LEU A 162 18.67 -17.34 -1.26
N GLY A 163 19.83 -17.05 -1.86
CA GLY A 163 19.92 -16.31 -3.12
C GLY A 163 19.17 -16.99 -4.28
N PHE A 164 19.09 -18.32 -4.27
CA PHE A 164 18.31 -19.08 -5.25
C PHE A 164 16.79 -19.06 -4.98
N ILE A 165 16.37 -19.24 -3.72
CA ILE A 165 14.94 -19.44 -3.41
C ILE A 165 14.16 -18.16 -3.13
N LEU A 166 14.80 -17.13 -2.56
CA LEU A 166 14.14 -15.87 -2.22
C LEU A 166 13.50 -15.17 -3.43
N PRO A 167 14.07 -15.16 -4.66
CA PRO A 167 13.42 -14.58 -5.83
C PRO A 167 11.99 -15.09 -6.05
N VAL A 168 11.72 -16.39 -5.79
CA VAL A 168 10.38 -16.98 -5.94
C VAL A 168 9.37 -16.34 -4.98
N LEU A 169 9.78 -16.05 -3.75
CA LEU A 169 8.96 -15.35 -2.75
C LEU A 169 8.86 -13.84 -3.05
N MET A 170 9.92 -13.24 -3.60
CA MET A 170 9.95 -11.82 -3.94
C MET A 170 8.93 -11.47 -5.01
N ASP A 171 8.69 -12.32 -6.00
CA ASP A 171 7.72 -12.02 -7.05
C ASP A 171 6.29 -11.94 -6.51
N PHE A 172 5.89 -12.87 -5.62
CA PHE A 172 4.62 -12.76 -4.92
C PHE A 172 4.57 -11.54 -4.00
N ASN A 173 5.65 -11.25 -3.28
CA ASN A 173 5.71 -10.06 -2.41
C ASN A 173 5.59 -8.75 -3.21
N LYS A 174 6.15 -8.67 -4.43
CA LYS A 174 5.96 -7.50 -5.31
C LYS A 174 4.49 -7.33 -5.68
N LEU A 175 3.80 -8.43 -6.01
CA LEU A 175 2.37 -8.40 -6.29
C LEU A 175 1.56 -8.00 -5.05
N TYR A 176 1.88 -8.57 -3.89
CA TYR A 176 1.23 -8.26 -2.62
C TYR A 176 1.48 -6.81 -2.17
N GLN A 177 2.61 -6.21 -2.56
CA GLN A 177 2.96 -4.82 -2.21
C GLN A 177 2.63 -3.82 -3.33
N ALA A 178 1.96 -4.25 -4.39
CA ALA A 178 1.62 -3.40 -5.51
C ALA A 178 0.78 -2.20 -5.06
N ASP A 179 0.97 -1.05 -5.71
CA ASP A 179 0.12 0.14 -5.48
C ASP A 179 -1.24 0.00 -6.18
N GLU A 180 -1.31 -0.81 -7.24
CA GLU A 180 -2.53 -1.07 -7.99
C GLU A 180 -3.35 -2.21 -7.38
N THR A 181 -4.66 -2.25 -7.66
CA THR A 181 -5.50 -3.34 -7.18
C THR A 181 -5.09 -4.69 -7.79
N LYS A 182 -4.81 -5.66 -6.93
CA LYS A 182 -4.49 -7.05 -7.29
C LYS A 182 -5.48 -8.05 -6.73
N VAL A 183 -6.64 -7.57 -6.25
CA VAL A 183 -7.58 -8.40 -5.47
C VAL A 183 -8.07 -9.63 -6.26
N GLY A 184 -8.33 -9.49 -7.56
CA GLY A 184 -8.71 -10.60 -8.45
C GLY A 184 -7.57 -11.58 -8.76
N ALA A 185 -6.31 -11.16 -8.63
CA ALA A 185 -5.13 -11.98 -8.93
C ALA A 185 -4.58 -12.74 -7.70
N LEU A 186 -5.02 -12.41 -6.49
CA LEU A 186 -4.45 -12.96 -5.25
C LEU A 186 -4.51 -14.49 -5.19
N LEU A 187 -5.69 -15.09 -5.40
CA LEU A 187 -5.86 -16.54 -5.26
C LEU A 187 -5.07 -17.34 -6.31
N PRO A 188 -5.13 -17.01 -7.62
CA PRO A 188 -4.28 -17.64 -8.63
C PRO A 188 -2.78 -17.53 -8.32
N GLU A 189 -2.32 -16.39 -7.80
CA GLU A 189 -0.91 -16.16 -7.51
C GLU A 189 -0.44 -16.88 -6.23
N MET A 190 -1.33 -17.02 -5.24
CA MET A 190 -1.09 -17.87 -4.07
C MET A 190 -0.95 -19.35 -4.47
N ASP A 191 -1.82 -19.84 -5.35
CA ASP A 191 -1.75 -21.19 -5.92
C ASP A 191 -0.45 -21.40 -6.69
N CYS A 192 -0.12 -20.46 -7.58
CA CYS A 192 1.10 -20.45 -8.37
C CYS A 192 2.36 -20.49 -7.49
N LEU A 193 2.42 -19.67 -6.43
CA LEU A 193 3.54 -19.66 -5.48
C LEU A 193 3.68 -21.01 -4.78
N LEU A 194 2.57 -21.58 -4.30
CA LEU A 194 2.56 -22.88 -3.62
C LEU A 194 3.10 -23.97 -4.54
N ARG A 195 2.65 -24.03 -5.80
CA ARG A 195 3.16 -24.99 -6.80
C ARG A 195 4.64 -24.78 -7.11
N LYS A 196 5.06 -23.52 -7.30
CA LYS A 196 6.46 -23.15 -7.59
C LYS A 196 7.42 -23.56 -6.47
N LEU A 197 6.98 -23.53 -5.22
CA LEU A 197 7.78 -24.00 -4.08
C LEU A 197 7.73 -25.53 -3.93
N THR A 198 6.55 -26.13 -4.11
CA THR A 198 6.36 -27.58 -3.99
C THR A 198 7.23 -28.34 -4.99
N VAL A 199 7.24 -27.91 -6.26
CA VAL A 199 8.04 -28.56 -7.32
C VAL A 199 9.55 -28.48 -7.10
N LYS A 200 10.04 -27.68 -6.14
CA LYS A 200 11.48 -27.62 -5.81
C LYS A 200 11.99 -28.89 -5.13
N PHE A 201 11.10 -29.64 -4.48
CA PHE A 201 11.49 -30.83 -3.73
C PHE A 201 10.47 -31.98 -3.81
N VAL A 202 9.36 -31.81 -4.53
CA VAL A 202 8.36 -32.85 -4.81
C VAL A 202 8.29 -33.10 -6.32
N PRO A 203 8.26 -34.37 -6.78
CA PRO A 203 8.17 -34.72 -8.19
C PRO A 203 6.95 -34.13 -8.90
N LEU A 204 7.18 -33.62 -10.10
CA LEU A 204 6.15 -32.96 -10.91
C LEU A 204 4.95 -33.87 -11.26
N CYS A 205 5.16 -35.19 -11.34
CA CYS A 205 4.08 -36.16 -11.57
C CYS A 205 3.03 -36.17 -10.45
N LEU A 206 3.43 -35.86 -9.21
CA LEU A 206 2.51 -35.76 -8.07
C LEU A 206 1.73 -34.45 -8.05
N ILE A 207 2.20 -33.43 -8.79
CA ILE A 207 1.64 -32.08 -8.80
C ILE A 207 0.73 -31.83 -10.02
N ARG A 208 1.15 -32.26 -11.22
CA ARG A 208 0.49 -31.94 -12.51
C ARG A 208 -0.99 -32.34 -12.57
N GLY A 209 -1.37 -33.44 -11.93
CA GLY A 209 -2.74 -33.94 -11.93
C GLY A 209 -3.66 -33.31 -10.88
N GLN A 210 -3.12 -32.49 -9.97
CA GLN A 210 -3.89 -31.95 -8.86
C GLN A 210 -4.49 -30.61 -9.21
N GLN A 211 -5.82 -30.54 -9.24
CA GLN A 211 -6.56 -29.28 -9.35
C GLN A 211 -6.28 -28.38 -8.14
N ASP A 212 -6.24 -28.96 -6.94
CA ASP A 212 -5.94 -28.26 -5.70
C ASP A 212 -4.52 -28.62 -5.21
N PRO A 213 -3.55 -27.69 -5.24
CA PRO A 213 -2.18 -27.98 -4.84
C PRO A 213 -2.04 -28.29 -3.34
N ARG A 214 -3.05 -27.99 -2.52
CA ARG A 214 -3.05 -28.27 -1.08
C ARG A 214 -3.21 -29.77 -0.78
N THR A 215 -3.68 -30.54 -1.75
CA THR A 215 -3.88 -31.99 -1.65
C THR A 215 -2.59 -32.78 -1.89
N VAL A 216 -1.54 -32.12 -2.40
CA VAL A 216 -0.24 -32.75 -2.63
C VAL A 216 0.37 -33.12 -1.27
N GLU A 217 0.60 -34.41 -1.05
CA GLU A 217 1.34 -34.87 0.12
C GLU A 217 2.83 -34.57 -0.11
N PHE A 218 3.40 -33.69 0.73
CA PHE A 218 4.77 -33.20 0.58
C PHE A 218 5.65 -33.49 1.80
N THR A 219 5.12 -34.14 2.85
CA THR A 219 5.87 -34.39 4.09
C THR A 219 6.53 -35.76 4.10
N SER A 220 5.98 -36.75 3.38
CA SER A 220 6.61 -38.05 3.22
C SER A 220 7.84 -37.96 2.33
N LEU A 221 8.94 -38.56 2.78
CA LEU A 221 10.18 -38.63 2.01
C LEU A 221 10.01 -39.40 0.70
N GLU A 222 9.07 -40.36 0.65
CA GLU A 222 8.75 -41.15 -0.56
C GLU A 222 8.15 -40.28 -1.68
N ASN A 223 7.48 -39.19 -1.30
CA ASN A 223 6.87 -38.24 -2.22
C ASN A 223 7.79 -37.05 -2.52
N GLN A 224 9.04 -37.07 -2.05
CA GLN A 224 10.02 -36.02 -2.28
C GLN A 224 11.09 -36.49 -3.28
N HIS A 225 11.78 -35.52 -3.88
CA HIS A 225 12.98 -35.79 -4.66
C HIS A 225 14.07 -36.42 -3.80
N THR A 226 14.95 -37.20 -4.43
CA THR A 226 16.19 -37.69 -3.81
C THR A 226 17.13 -36.52 -3.46
N ASP A 227 18.11 -36.76 -2.60
CA ASP A 227 19.07 -35.73 -2.16
C ASP A 227 19.79 -35.06 -3.34
N ASP A 228 20.10 -35.85 -4.38
CA ASP A 228 20.73 -35.34 -5.60
C ASP A 228 19.79 -34.50 -6.48
N ASN A 229 18.48 -34.60 -6.30
CA ASN A 229 17.49 -33.98 -7.18
C ASN A 229 16.73 -32.80 -6.55
N ILE A 230 16.84 -32.57 -5.24
CA ILE A 230 16.24 -31.40 -4.62
C ILE A 230 16.83 -30.08 -5.14
N ALA A 231 16.00 -29.08 -5.37
CA ALA A 231 16.46 -27.82 -5.91
C ALA A 231 17.11 -26.96 -4.81
N ILE A 232 18.43 -26.83 -4.85
CA ILE A 232 19.20 -25.93 -3.97
C ILE A 232 19.83 -24.75 -4.71
N GLY A 233 19.72 -24.72 -6.05
CA GLY A 233 20.37 -23.76 -6.94
C GLY A 233 21.77 -24.19 -7.40
N MET A 234 22.12 -23.87 -8.64
CA MET A 234 23.42 -24.26 -9.22
C MET A 234 24.63 -23.71 -8.42
N PRO A 235 24.63 -22.43 -7.97
CA PRO A 235 25.75 -21.92 -7.19
C PRO A 235 25.96 -22.66 -5.86
N ALA A 236 24.87 -23.02 -5.17
CA ALA A 236 24.94 -23.79 -3.93
C ALA A 236 25.43 -25.23 -4.18
N ARG A 237 24.97 -25.89 -5.27
CA ARG A 237 25.46 -27.23 -5.66
C ARG A 237 26.95 -27.24 -5.98
N ALA A 238 27.41 -26.28 -6.76
CA ALA A 238 28.83 -26.17 -7.10
C ALA A 238 29.69 -25.93 -5.85
N TYR A 239 29.22 -25.09 -4.93
CA TYR A 239 29.90 -24.79 -3.68
C TYR A 239 29.92 -26.00 -2.72
N LEU A 240 28.80 -26.71 -2.59
CA LEU A 240 28.67 -27.95 -1.81
C LEU A 240 29.71 -29.00 -2.25
N ALA A 241 29.86 -29.20 -3.57
CA ALA A 241 30.84 -30.13 -4.12
C ALA A 241 32.29 -29.64 -3.93
N ALA A 242 32.56 -28.34 -4.14
CA ALA A 242 33.91 -27.79 -4.06
C ALA A 242 34.49 -27.79 -2.63
N GLU A 243 33.63 -27.65 -1.61
CA GLU A 243 34.03 -27.62 -0.20
C GLU A 243 33.85 -28.98 0.49
N GLU A 244 33.47 -30.03 -0.26
CA GLU A 244 33.24 -31.38 0.26
C GLU A 244 32.31 -31.43 1.49
N LEU A 245 31.30 -30.55 1.52
CA LEU A 245 30.33 -30.50 2.61
C LEU A 245 29.34 -31.68 2.52
N ASP A 246 28.72 -32.05 3.65
CA ASP A 246 27.77 -33.16 3.74
C ASP A 246 26.50 -32.90 2.89
N PRO A 247 26.31 -33.62 1.78
CA PRO A 247 25.14 -33.44 0.92
C PRO A 247 23.85 -33.89 1.60
N THR A 248 23.89 -34.95 2.41
CA THR A 248 22.72 -35.51 3.09
C THR A 248 22.22 -34.56 4.18
N GLN A 249 23.12 -34.00 4.98
CA GLN A 249 22.75 -33.01 5.98
C GLN A 249 22.19 -31.73 5.33
N THR A 250 22.82 -31.25 4.26
CA THR A 250 22.30 -30.10 3.47
C THR A 250 20.90 -30.39 2.94
N ALA A 251 20.69 -31.59 2.40
CA ALA A 251 19.44 -32.00 1.80
C ALA A 251 18.30 -32.11 2.84
N LYS A 252 18.63 -32.55 4.06
CA LYS A 252 17.72 -32.56 5.21
C LYS A 252 17.31 -31.14 5.63
N GLU A 253 18.25 -30.20 5.72
CA GLU A 253 17.98 -28.81 6.08
C GLU A 253 17.12 -28.09 5.05
N VAL A 254 17.39 -28.31 3.76
CA VAL A 254 16.60 -27.74 2.67
C VAL A 254 15.16 -28.29 2.67
N ARG A 255 14.97 -29.59 2.90
CA ARG A 255 13.62 -30.16 3.06
C ARG A 255 12.87 -29.56 4.23
N ALA A 256 13.55 -29.38 5.36
CA ALA A 256 12.96 -28.74 6.53
C ALA A 256 12.53 -27.29 6.21
N PHE A 257 13.35 -26.55 5.45
CA PHE A 257 12.99 -25.21 4.98
C PHE A 257 11.73 -25.24 4.10
N TYR A 258 11.70 -26.07 3.05
CA TYR A 258 10.55 -26.12 2.14
C TYR A 258 9.26 -26.56 2.85
N THR A 259 9.36 -27.60 3.67
CA THR A 259 8.24 -28.10 4.49
C THR A 259 7.71 -27.00 5.42
N ALA A 260 8.59 -26.24 6.07
CA ALA A 260 8.18 -25.16 6.96
C ALA A 260 7.54 -23.98 6.22
N VAL A 261 8.05 -23.61 5.05
CA VAL A 261 7.48 -22.53 4.23
C VAL A 261 6.10 -22.91 3.73
N ILE A 262 5.96 -24.09 3.13
CA ILE A 262 4.67 -24.58 2.61
C ILE A 262 3.68 -24.77 3.76
N GLY A 263 4.08 -25.37 4.87
CA GLY A 263 3.23 -25.51 6.05
C GLY A 263 2.71 -24.17 6.58
N LYS A 264 3.56 -23.12 6.60
CA LYS A 264 3.13 -21.76 6.96
C LYS A 264 2.17 -21.16 5.95
N MET A 265 2.41 -21.36 4.65
CA MET A 265 1.49 -20.88 3.61
C MET A 265 0.12 -21.53 3.76
N LEU A 266 0.03 -22.85 3.86
CA LEU A 266 -1.23 -23.58 4.05
C LEU A 266 -1.98 -23.12 5.32
N ALA A 267 -1.24 -22.79 6.38
CA ALA A 267 -1.84 -22.33 7.64
C ALA A 267 -2.27 -20.85 7.66
N LYS A 268 -1.68 -20.00 6.80
CA LYS A 268 -1.87 -18.54 6.85
C LYS A 268 -2.62 -17.98 5.65
N PHE A 269 -2.54 -18.63 4.51
CA PHE A 269 -3.16 -18.16 3.28
C PHE A 269 -4.64 -18.51 3.24
N PRO A 270 -5.51 -17.58 2.84
CA PRO A 270 -6.96 -17.76 2.86
C PRO A 270 -7.49 -18.52 1.62
N PHE A 271 -6.95 -19.71 1.32
CA PHE A 271 -7.35 -20.50 0.14
C PHE A 271 -8.85 -20.85 0.12
N ASP A 272 -9.46 -21.03 1.29
CA ASP A 272 -10.88 -21.35 1.43
C ASP A 272 -11.79 -20.11 1.49
N CYS A 273 -11.25 -18.91 1.27
CA CYS A 273 -12.05 -17.69 1.27
C CYS A 273 -12.97 -17.66 0.04
N GLU A 274 -14.28 -17.85 0.27
CA GLU A 274 -15.29 -17.81 -0.79
C GLU A 274 -15.28 -16.50 -1.58
N VAL A 275 -14.99 -15.36 -0.93
CA VAL A 275 -14.84 -14.08 -1.65
C VAL A 275 -13.71 -14.17 -2.67
N LEU A 276 -12.53 -14.68 -2.28
CA LEU A 276 -11.40 -14.76 -3.19
C LEU A 276 -11.65 -15.73 -4.35
N LYS A 277 -12.41 -16.81 -4.11
CA LYS A 277 -12.85 -17.74 -5.17
C LYS A 277 -13.80 -17.05 -6.14
N ASP A 278 -14.71 -16.22 -5.64
CA ASP A 278 -15.71 -15.53 -6.45
C ASP A 278 -15.14 -14.33 -7.22
N LEU A 279 -14.03 -13.75 -6.77
CA LEU A 279 -13.37 -12.62 -7.44
C LEU A 279 -12.82 -12.95 -8.84
N VAL A 280 -12.89 -14.21 -9.28
CA VAL A 280 -12.64 -14.62 -10.66
C VAL A 280 -13.48 -13.81 -11.66
N VAL A 281 -14.66 -13.30 -11.27
CA VAL A 281 -15.50 -12.44 -12.12
C VAL A 281 -14.86 -11.11 -12.50
N MET A 282 -13.78 -10.71 -11.83
CA MET A 282 -13.03 -9.50 -12.17
C MET A 282 -12.10 -9.69 -13.37
N ASP A 283 -11.75 -10.93 -13.72
CA ASP A 283 -10.85 -11.23 -14.83
C ASP A 283 -11.63 -11.34 -16.15
N LEU A 284 -11.65 -10.23 -16.88
CA LEU A 284 -12.36 -10.14 -18.14
C LEU A 284 -11.68 -10.93 -19.28
N ALA A 285 -10.41 -11.33 -19.13
CA ALA A 285 -9.71 -12.12 -20.16
C ALA A 285 -10.17 -13.58 -20.21
N THR A 286 -10.93 -14.05 -19.21
CA THR A 286 -11.44 -15.43 -19.11
C THR A 286 -12.96 -15.54 -19.32
N GLN A 287 -13.54 -14.53 -19.97
CA GLN A 287 -14.98 -14.26 -20.03
C GLN A 287 -15.89 -15.34 -20.63
N GLU A 288 -15.36 -16.26 -21.44
CA GLU A 288 -16.18 -17.23 -22.20
C GLU A 288 -17.02 -18.16 -21.31
N ASP A 289 -16.61 -18.40 -20.05
CA ASP A 289 -17.25 -19.39 -19.14
C ASP A 289 -17.53 -18.87 -17.71
N LEU A 290 -17.52 -17.55 -17.48
CA LEU A 290 -17.75 -17.01 -16.14
C LEU A 290 -19.17 -17.33 -15.64
N LYS A 291 -19.24 -18.07 -14.54
CA LYS A 291 -20.51 -18.43 -13.90
C LYS A 291 -21.12 -17.19 -13.25
N TYR A 292 -22.42 -16.98 -13.48
CA TYR A 292 -23.20 -15.90 -12.87
C TYR A 292 -23.30 -16.00 -11.34
N ALA A 293 -23.26 -17.21 -10.78
CA ALA A 293 -23.42 -17.44 -9.34
C ALA A 293 -22.37 -16.73 -8.45
N PRO A 294 -21.05 -16.77 -8.76
CA PRO A 294 -20.05 -15.92 -8.12
C PRO A 294 -20.41 -14.43 -8.06
N LEU A 295 -20.89 -13.85 -9.18
CA LEU A 295 -21.25 -12.43 -9.25
C LEU A 295 -22.40 -12.11 -8.29
N LEU A 296 -23.44 -12.96 -8.24
CA LEU A 296 -24.55 -12.80 -7.31
C LEU A 296 -24.13 -12.85 -5.85
N ARG A 297 -23.25 -13.79 -5.48
CA ARG A 297 -22.75 -13.89 -4.10
C ARG A 297 -21.96 -12.65 -3.69
N LEU A 298 -21.15 -12.12 -4.60
CA LEU A 298 -20.42 -10.87 -4.39
C LEU A 298 -21.35 -9.67 -4.30
N ALA A 299 -22.34 -9.55 -5.19
CA ALA A 299 -23.33 -8.48 -5.15
C ALA A 299 -24.14 -8.50 -3.84
N ALA A 300 -24.65 -9.67 -3.42
CA ALA A 300 -25.36 -9.81 -2.17
C ALA A 300 -24.54 -9.38 -0.94
N ARG A 301 -23.21 -9.55 -0.99
CA ARG A 301 -22.30 -9.19 0.10
C ARG A 301 -21.86 -7.73 0.09
N PHE A 302 -21.54 -7.19 -1.07
CA PHE A 302 -20.86 -5.89 -1.20
C PHE A 302 -21.73 -4.78 -1.82
N ALA A 303 -22.87 -5.14 -2.42
CA ALA A 303 -23.85 -4.23 -2.99
C ALA A 303 -25.28 -4.80 -2.85
N PRO A 304 -25.79 -5.01 -1.62
CA PRO A 304 -27.06 -5.72 -1.41
C PRO A 304 -28.29 -5.00 -1.99
N ASP A 305 -28.20 -3.69 -2.22
CA ASP A 305 -29.28 -2.85 -2.76
C ASP A 305 -29.32 -2.83 -4.30
N VAL A 306 -28.53 -3.67 -4.97
CA VAL A 306 -28.53 -3.82 -6.42
C VAL A 306 -29.65 -4.77 -6.85
N ASP A 307 -30.35 -4.40 -7.91
CA ASP A 307 -31.33 -5.27 -8.57
C ASP A 307 -30.60 -6.45 -9.25
N GLN A 308 -30.92 -7.68 -8.83
CA GLN A 308 -30.26 -8.88 -9.32
C GLN A 308 -30.65 -9.21 -10.77
N GLU A 309 -31.88 -8.92 -11.19
CA GLU A 309 -32.31 -9.15 -12.57
C GLU A 309 -31.58 -8.18 -13.50
N ALA A 310 -31.55 -6.89 -13.15
CA ALA A 310 -30.78 -5.91 -13.91
C ALA A 310 -29.28 -6.23 -13.94
N LEU A 311 -28.71 -6.70 -12.82
CA LEU A 311 -27.30 -7.14 -12.77
C LEU A 311 -27.05 -8.32 -13.72
N LYS A 312 -28.02 -9.23 -13.85
CA LYS A 312 -27.93 -10.36 -14.77
C LYS A 312 -27.88 -9.88 -16.21
N ASP A 313 -28.85 -9.07 -16.60
CA ASP A 313 -28.98 -8.56 -17.96
C ASP A 313 -27.74 -7.75 -18.35
N GLU A 314 -27.22 -6.92 -17.45
CA GLU A 314 -25.99 -6.15 -17.67
C GLU A 314 -24.74 -7.05 -17.79
N PHE A 315 -24.68 -8.15 -17.06
CA PHE A 315 -23.57 -9.09 -17.16
C PHE A 315 -23.62 -9.90 -18.46
N GLU A 316 -24.80 -10.30 -18.91
CA GLU A 316 -25.00 -10.94 -20.22
C GLU A 316 -24.67 -9.95 -21.36
N ASP A 317 -25.07 -8.68 -21.27
CA ASP A 317 -24.67 -7.64 -22.22
C ASP A 317 -23.13 -7.47 -22.27
N LEU A 318 -22.46 -7.46 -21.12
CA LEU A 318 -21.00 -7.43 -21.06
C LEU A 318 -20.35 -8.62 -21.77
N GLN A 319 -20.92 -9.83 -21.64
CA GLN A 319 -20.41 -11.04 -22.30
C GLN A 319 -20.65 -11.06 -23.82
N LEU A 320 -21.58 -10.25 -24.32
CA LEU A 320 -21.89 -10.12 -25.74
C LEU A 320 -21.11 -8.97 -26.42
N MET A 321 -20.27 -8.25 -25.67
CA MET A 321 -19.44 -7.19 -26.23
C MET A 321 -18.39 -7.77 -27.19
N GLU A 322 -18.16 -7.08 -28.30
CA GLU A 322 -17.09 -7.41 -29.25
C GLU A 322 -15.71 -7.21 -28.59
N ASP A 323 -14.72 -8.03 -28.94
CA ASP A 323 -13.37 -8.03 -28.35
C ASP A 323 -12.71 -6.64 -28.35
N ASP A 324 -12.95 -5.83 -29.39
CA ASP A 324 -12.38 -4.48 -29.53
C ASP A 324 -13.06 -3.43 -28.61
N SER A 325 -14.16 -3.81 -27.95
CA SER A 325 -14.92 -2.90 -27.07
C SER A 325 -14.25 -2.67 -25.71
N ILE A 326 -13.31 -3.53 -25.33
CA ILE A 326 -12.55 -3.44 -24.07
C ILE A 326 -11.07 -3.40 -24.41
N SER A 327 -10.42 -2.27 -24.14
CA SER A 327 -8.98 -2.15 -24.34
C SER A 327 -8.25 -2.84 -23.19
N PHE A 328 -7.60 -3.97 -23.45
CA PHE A 328 -6.73 -4.65 -22.48
C PHE A 328 -5.29 -4.13 -22.49
N GLU A 329 -4.88 -3.45 -23.56
CA GLU A 329 -3.54 -2.90 -23.72
C GLU A 329 -3.59 -1.46 -24.24
N VAL A 330 -2.63 -0.63 -23.81
CA VAL A 330 -2.39 0.72 -24.32
C VAL A 330 -0.88 0.86 -24.55
N ASP A 331 -0.49 1.33 -25.73
CA ASP A 331 0.92 1.48 -26.14
C ASP A 331 1.77 0.20 -25.95
N GLY A 332 1.18 -0.97 -26.21
CA GLY A 332 1.83 -2.28 -26.07
C GLY A 332 2.10 -2.70 -24.63
N ARG A 333 1.37 -2.12 -23.66
CA ARG A 333 1.46 -2.48 -22.24
C ARG A 333 0.08 -2.93 -21.73
N PRO A 334 0.03 -4.01 -20.93
CA PRO A 334 -1.19 -4.42 -20.25
C PRO A 334 -1.74 -3.30 -19.36
N GLN A 335 -3.04 -3.06 -19.46
CA GLN A 335 -3.73 -2.11 -18.60
C GLN A 335 -3.91 -2.66 -17.19
N ARG A 336 -4.05 -1.74 -16.24
CA ARG A 336 -4.37 -2.07 -14.85
C ARG A 336 -5.82 -2.53 -14.75
N LEU A 337 -6.10 -3.46 -13.84
CA LEU A 337 -7.44 -4.00 -13.64
C LEU A 337 -8.49 -2.91 -13.40
N ASP A 338 -8.14 -1.89 -12.61
CA ASP A 338 -9.02 -0.77 -12.30
C ASP A 338 -9.21 0.20 -13.48
N ALA A 339 -8.23 0.31 -14.38
CA ALA A 339 -8.38 1.08 -15.61
C ALA A 339 -9.32 0.37 -16.61
N ILE A 340 -9.18 -0.95 -16.75
CA ILE A 340 -10.05 -1.78 -17.60
C ILE A 340 -11.50 -1.64 -17.12
N TRP A 341 -11.76 -1.91 -15.83
CA TRP A 341 -13.10 -1.76 -15.26
C TRP A 341 -13.59 -0.31 -15.27
N GLY A 342 -12.71 0.68 -15.08
CA GLY A 342 -13.04 2.08 -15.24
C GLY A 342 -13.57 2.42 -16.64
N GLY A 343 -12.98 1.81 -17.67
CA GLY A 343 -13.46 1.88 -19.05
C GLY A 343 -14.85 1.28 -19.22
N VAL A 344 -15.07 0.05 -18.73
CA VAL A 344 -16.37 -0.64 -18.77
C VAL A 344 -17.46 0.18 -18.07
N ILE A 345 -17.21 0.62 -16.83
CA ILE A 345 -18.18 1.36 -16.02
C ILE A 345 -18.53 2.72 -16.65
N SER A 346 -17.60 3.31 -17.39
CA SER A 346 -17.79 4.61 -18.05
C SER A 346 -18.53 4.51 -19.40
N GLN A 347 -18.82 3.29 -19.88
CA GLN A 347 -19.53 3.11 -21.14
C GLN A 347 -20.95 3.67 -21.10
N LYS A 348 -21.36 4.20 -22.24
CA LYS A 348 -22.69 4.74 -22.46
C LYS A 348 -23.34 4.03 -23.64
N THR A 349 -24.64 3.87 -23.55
CA THR A 349 -25.48 3.44 -24.67
C THR A 349 -25.50 4.51 -25.77
N ALA A 350 -26.02 4.17 -26.94
CA ALA A 350 -26.25 5.14 -28.03
C ALA A 350 -27.14 6.34 -27.61
N LEU A 351 -27.93 6.19 -26.54
CA LEU A 351 -28.77 7.24 -25.96
C LEU A 351 -28.02 8.12 -24.95
N GLY A 352 -26.73 7.89 -24.73
CA GLY A 352 -25.91 8.66 -23.78
C GLY A 352 -26.12 8.32 -22.30
N VAL A 353 -26.92 7.29 -22.01
CA VAL A 353 -27.17 6.77 -20.66
C VAL A 353 -26.10 5.75 -20.30
N THR A 354 -25.68 5.69 -19.03
CA THR A 354 -24.74 4.67 -18.52
C THR A 354 -25.20 3.27 -18.90
N ARG A 355 -24.30 2.48 -19.52
CA ARG A 355 -24.62 1.14 -20.02
C ARG A 355 -24.71 0.10 -18.90
N PHE A 356 -23.82 0.18 -17.92
CA PHE A 356 -23.70 -0.80 -16.83
C PHE A 356 -23.90 -0.18 -15.43
N PRO A 357 -25.06 0.45 -15.14
CA PRO A 357 -25.26 1.14 -13.86
C PRO A 357 -25.25 0.20 -12.65
N THR A 358 -25.76 -1.02 -12.79
CA THR A 358 -25.89 -1.99 -11.70
C THR A 358 -24.60 -2.76 -11.48
N LEU A 359 -24.04 -3.33 -12.56
CA LEU A 359 -22.75 -3.99 -12.58
C LEU A 359 -21.64 -3.03 -12.16
N GLY A 360 -21.71 -1.78 -12.59
CA GLY A 360 -20.74 -0.76 -12.19
C GLY A 360 -20.73 -0.48 -10.70
N ARG A 361 -21.88 -0.54 -10.00
CA ARG A 361 -21.94 -0.42 -8.54
C ARG A 361 -21.26 -1.61 -7.86
N VAL A 362 -21.52 -2.82 -8.33
CA VAL A 362 -20.88 -4.05 -7.81
C VAL A 362 -19.38 -3.98 -7.99
N MET A 363 -18.90 -3.70 -9.21
CA MET A 363 -17.47 -3.66 -9.53
C MET A 363 -16.74 -2.53 -8.80
N THR A 364 -17.38 -1.36 -8.63
CA THR A 364 -16.84 -0.28 -7.80
C THR A 364 -16.62 -0.72 -6.35
N ALA A 365 -17.54 -1.53 -5.79
CA ALA A 365 -17.38 -2.07 -4.44
C ALA A 365 -16.23 -3.09 -4.35
N LEU A 366 -16.10 -3.97 -5.35
CA LEU A 366 -15.03 -4.98 -5.40
C LEU A 366 -13.64 -4.35 -5.61
N LEU A 367 -13.54 -3.34 -6.47
CA LEU A 367 -12.31 -2.56 -6.68
C LEU A 367 -11.89 -1.76 -5.44
N SER A 368 -12.84 -1.53 -4.53
CA SER A 368 -12.58 -0.89 -3.24
C SER A 368 -12.05 -1.86 -2.18
N LEU A 369 -11.85 -3.14 -2.50
CA LEU A 369 -11.26 -4.11 -1.58
C LEU A 369 -9.72 -4.02 -1.59
N PRO A 370 -9.08 -3.86 -0.42
CA PRO A 370 -7.63 -3.90 -0.32
C PRO A 370 -7.14 -5.34 -0.47
N HIS A 371 -6.04 -5.52 -1.18
CA HIS A 371 -5.42 -6.84 -1.40
C HIS A 371 -4.30 -7.15 -0.39
N SER A 372 -3.77 -6.13 0.30
CA SER A 372 -2.70 -6.27 1.30
C SER A 372 -2.74 -5.15 2.33
N ASN A 373 -1.91 -5.26 3.37
CA ASN A 373 -1.65 -4.19 4.33
C ASN A 373 -0.44 -3.31 3.94
N ALA A 374 0.11 -3.46 2.73
CA ALA A 374 1.33 -2.77 2.31
C ALA A 374 1.19 -1.24 2.38
N ASP A 375 -0.01 -0.71 2.15
CA ASP A 375 -0.30 0.72 2.31
C ASP A 375 -0.18 1.23 3.74
N CYS A 376 -0.55 0.41 4.72
CA CYS A 376 -0.35 0.74 6.13
C CYS A 376 1.15 0.75 6.47
N GLU A 377 1.91 -0.24 5.99
CA GLU A 377 3.37 -0.33 6.19
C GLU A 377 4.13 0.84 5.53
N ARG A 378 3.71 1.25 4.33
CA ARG A 378 4.22 2.47 3.67
C ARG A 378 3.94 3.70 4.53
N ALA A 379 2.72 3.86 5.04
CA ALA A 379 2.37 4.97 5.93
C ALA A 379 3.23 4.97 7.21
N PHE A 380 3.51 3.81 7.82
CA PHE A 380 4.38 3.72 8.99
C PHE A 380 5.82 4.10 8.70
N THR A 381 6.37 3.70 7.55
CA THR A 381 7.74 4.03 7.14
C THR A 381 7.93 5.53 7.03
N GLU A 382 6.93 6.24 6.51
CA GLU A 382 6.95 7.70 6.40
C GLU A 382 6.80 8.42 7.74
N CYS A 383 6.09 7.82 8.70
CA CYS A 383 5.90 8.36 10.05
C CYS A 383 7.17 8.33 10.94
N ARG A 384 8.27 7.68 10.54
CA ARG A 384 9.41 7.38 11.46
C ARG A 384 10.21 8.59 11.96
N LYS A 385 9.93 9.83 11.51
CA LYS A 385 10.68 11.03 11.91
C LYS A 385 9.96 11.84 13.02
N SER A 386 10.75 12.50 13.86
CA SER A 386 10.51 13.15 15.18
C SER A 386 9.42 14.24 15.30
N LEU A 387 8.33 14.17 14.54
CA LEU A 387 7.20 15.10 14.63
C LEU A 387 6.14 14.58 15.63
N CYS A 388 5.37 15.51 16.21
CA CYS A 388 4.19 15.19 17.02
C CYS A 388 3.09 14.53 16.14
N ALA A 389 2.16 13.80 16.78
CA ALA A 389 1.09 13.03 16.15
C ALA A 389 0.26 13.80 15.10
N ASP A 390 -0.34 14.94 15.47
CA ASP A 390 -1.27 15.63 14.56
C ASP A 390 -0.61 16.25 13.33
N PRO A 391 0.57 16.90 13.42
CA PRO A 391 1.28 17.37 12.24
C PRO A 391 1.57 16.21 11.27
N ILE A 392 2.04 15.07 11.76
CA ILE A 392 2.35 13.90 10.91
C ILE A 392 1.12 13.45 10.13
N SER A 393 -0.03 13.30 10.80
CA SER A 393 -1.27 12.88 10.15
C SER A 393 -1.70 13.86 9.06
N ALA A 394 -1.64 15.16 9.32
CA ALA A 394 -1.97 16.18 8.33
C ALA A 394 -0.99 16.17 7.14
N PHE A 395 0.31 16.02 7.39
CA PHE A 395 1.32 15.88 6.33
C PHE A 395 1.08 14.65 5.47
N LEU A 396 0.72 13.51 6.06
CA LEU A 396 0.44 12.28 5.33
C LEU A 396 -0.80 12.41 4.47
N GLN A 397 -1.90 12.96 5.00
CA GLN A 397 -3.11 13.24 4.20
C GLN A 397 -2.78 14.10 2.97
N CYS A 398 -1.96 15.14 3.14
CA CYS A 398 -1.53 15.99 2.04
C CYS A 398 -0.67 15.23 1.04
N LYS A 399 0.35 14.52 1.51
CA LYS A 399 1.30 13.81 0.65
C LYS A 399 0.62 12.73 -0.18
N ILE A 400 -0.31 12.02 0.44
CA ILE A 400 -1.10 10.97 -0.18
C ILE A 400 -2.03 11.54 -1.25
N LYS A 401 -2.75 12.64 -0.95
CA LYS A 401 -3.74 13.19 -1.88
C LYS A 401 -3.09 14.01 -3.00
N PHE A 402 -1.99 14.68 -2.69
CA PHE A 402 -1.30 15.60 -3.58
C PHE A 402 0.03 15.01 -4.06
N ASP A 403 0.01 13.76 -4.51
CA ASP A 403 1.17 13.04 -5.04
C ASP A 403 1.50 13.49 -6.49
N VAL A 404 1.79 14.78 -6.62
CA VAL A 404 2.19 15.45 -7.86
C VAL A 404 3.47 16.25 -7.61
N ASN A 405 4.23 16.53 -8.68
CA ASN A 405 5.37 17.43 -8.55
C ASN A 405 4.90 18.80 -8.08
N CYS A 406 5.72 19.47 -7.28
CA CYS A 406 5.39 20.79 -6.74
C CYS A 406 5.06 21.83 -7.84
N CYS A 407 5.62 21.70 -9.04
CA CYS A 407 5.35 22.60 -10.16
C CYS A 407 4.01 22.32 -10.88
N GLU A 408 3.42 21.15 -10.65
CA GLU A 408 2.16 20.69 -11.26
C GLU A 408 0.98 20.82 -10.29
N PHE A 409 1.24 21.28 -9.07
CA PHE A 409 0.24 21.42 -8.03
C PHE A 409 -0.68 22.62 -8.29
N ASP A 410 -1.96 22.35 -8.59
CA ASP A 410 -2.94 23.39 -8.81
C ASP A 410 -3.45 23.97 -7.49
N VAL A 411 -3.08 25.22 -7.21
CA VAL A 411 -3.48 25.93 -5.99
C VAL A 411 -4.77 26.68 -6.26
N THR A 412 -5.88 26.19 -5.71
CA THR A 412 -7.17 26.86 -5.90
C THR A 412 -7.27 28.16 -5.09
N PRO A 413 -8.11 29.13 -5.51
CA PRO A 413 -8.37 30.33 -4.73
C PRO A 413 -8.91 30.06 -3.32
N ALA A 414 -9.62 28.92 -3.13
CA ALA A 414 -10.11 28.50 -1.83
C ALA A 414 -8.95 28.11 -0.89
N MET A 415 -7.97 27.36 -1.41
CA MET A 415 -6.76 26.98 -0.67
C MET A 415 -5.94 28.21 -0.26
N LEU A 416 -5.81 29.21 -1.14
CA LEU A 416 -5.14 30.47 -0.81
C LEU A 416 -5.84 31.23 0.32
N ARG A 417 -7.18 31.28 0.30
CA ARG A 417 -7.96 31.91 1.38
C ARG A 417 -7.84 31.14 2.69
N GLY A 418 -7.94 29.81 2.64
CA GLY A 418 -7.80 28.93 3.81
C GLY A 418 -6.41 29.04 4.45
N ALA A 419 -5.35 29.08 3.64
CA ALA A 419 -3.99 29.28 4.12
C ALA A 419 -3.82 30.65 4.80
N LYS A 420 -4.33 31.74 4.21
CA LYS A 420 -4.31 33.07 4.82
C LYS A 420 -5.02 33.08 6.17
N HIS A 421 -6.22 32.48 6.24
CA HIS A 421 -6.97 32.36 7.49
C HIS A 421 -6.20 31.58 8.56
N ALA A 422 -5.68 30.40 8.22
CA ALA A 422 -4.87 29.58 9.14
C ALA A 422 -3.65 30.32 9.69
N THR A 423 -3.09 31.25 8.91
CA THR A 423 -1.98 32.09 9.38
C THR A 423 -2.39 33.29 10.20
N ALA A 424 -3.54 33.90 9.92
CA ALA A 424 -4.08 34.98 10.74
C ALA A 424 -4.42 34.48 12.16
N GLU A 425 -5.04 33.30 12.28
CA GLU A 425 -5.31 32.67 13.58
C GLU A 425 -4.02 32.37 14.36
N TYR A 426 -2.94 31.97 13.69
CA TYR A 426 -1.65 31.78 14.34
C TYR A 426 -1.09 33.09 14.88
N GLU A 427 -1.23 34.18 14.12
CA GLU A 427 -0.72 35.51 14.50
C GLU A 427 -1.56 36.16 15.62
N GLU A 428 -2.80 35.73 15.85
CA GLU A 428 -3.63 36.15 17.00
C GLU A 428 -3.30 35.40 18.31
N HIS A 429 -2.66 34.23 18.22
CA HIS A 429 -2.31 33.38 19.38
C HIS A 429 -0.84 33.45 19.81
N VAL A 430 -0.03 34.30 19.17
CA VAL A 430 1.40 34.56 19.46
C VAL A 430 1.56 36.02 19.83
#